data_AF-A0A2T7G888-F1
#
_entry.id   AF-A0A2T7G888-F1
#
_cell.length_a   1.000
_cell.length_b   1.000
_cell.length_c   1.000
_cell.angle_alpha   90.00
_cell.angle_beta   90.00
_cell.angle_gamma   90.00
#
_symmetry.space_group_name_H-M   'P 1'
#
loop_
_entity.id
_entity.type
_entity.pdbx_description
1 polymer ?
#
loop_
_entity_poly.entity_id
_entity_poly.type
_entity_poly.pdbx_seq_one_letter_code
_entity_poly.pdbx_strand_id
1 'polypeptide(L)'
;MTAPIDPRELRNALGAFATGVTVVTATQADGTPRGFTANSFTSVSLDPPLVLVCVAKTAGSCEVMEASDHMAINILAEDQRDVSGSFASRNGTRFEGVDWWTGASGAPILPGTAAMLDCTMERTIEAGDHVILMGRVIDFAHTSVAPLGYCRGAYVSFGAERAALEAASSDHPVRYGMIVEHDDALLLDEAQDGSLCLPTARRLGGPEQMDGLIEDLQRRGIDVAPEFIFAVFDDPEADRSFIYYRGTANAVAPDAASRFVRFDDLALSRLADAPTRSMVARFISERRDNAFGVYTGSAQAGRISPLAKAAAKSEGAR
;
A
#
# COMPACT_ATOMS: atom_id res chain seq x y z
N MET A 1 27.24 22.48 16.81
CA MET A 1 25.90 22.00 17.22
C MET A 1 25.17 21.62 15.94
N THR A 2 24.79 20.36 15.79
CA THR A 2 23.99 19.91 14.64
C THR A 2 22.60 20.51 14.72
N ALA A 3 22.03 20.90 13.58
CA ALA A 3 20.66 21.39 13.51
C ALA A 3 19.69 20.31 14.05
N PRO A 4 18.61 20.70 14.74
CA PRO A 4 17.60 19.74 15.19
C PRO A 4 16.99 19.00 14.00
N ILE A 5 16.83 17.68 14.13
CA ILE A 5 16.23 16.83 13.09
C ILE A 5 14.72 17.05 13.09
N ASP A 6 14.15 17.39 11.93
CA ASP A 6 12.70 17.46 11.74
C ASP A 6 12.10 16.03 11.77
N PRO A 7 11.18 15.72 12.72
CA PRO A 7 10.56 14.41 12.82
C PRO A 7 9.81 13.95 11.57
N ARG A 8 9.24 14.89 10.79
CA ARG A 8 8.52 14.58 9.56
C ARG A 8 9.49 14.17 8.45
N GLU A 9 10.58 14.91 8.28
CA GLU A 9 11.63 14.57 7.29
C GLU A 9 12.31 13.24 7.64
N LEU A 10 12.58 12.99 8.93
CA LEU A 10 13.08 11.70 9.37
C LEU A 10 12.11 10.56 9.05
N ARG A 11 10.81 10.74 9.30
CA ARG A 11 9.78 9.74 8.97
C ARG A 11 9.71 9.49 7.46
N ASN A 12 9.80 10.53 6.64
CA ASN A 12 9.84 10.40 5.18
C ASN A 12 11.07 9.61 4.72
N ALA A 13 12.24 9.90 5.30
CA ALA A 13 13.48 9.18 5.01
C ALA A 13 13.40 7.70 5.40
N LEU A 14 12.90 7.39 6.60
CA LEU A 14 12.71 6.00 7.05
C LEU A 14 11.67 5.25 6.21
N GLY A 15 10.63 5.95 5.76
CA GLY A 15 9.61 5.40 4.87
C GLY A 15 10.12 5.02 3.48
N ALA A 16 11.33 5.42 3.09
CA ALA A 16 11.93 4.99 1.82
C ALA A 16 12.35 3.51 1.82
N PHE A 17 12.52 2.89 3.00
CA PHE A 17 12.77 1.45 3.10
C PHE A 17 11.44 0.70 3.01
N ALA A 18 11.24 -0.02 1.90
CA ALA A 18 10.05 -0.83 1.69
C ALA A 18 10.03 -2.04 2.64
N THR A 19 8.88 -2.32 3.24
CA THR A 19 8.70 -3.42 4.19
C THR A 19 7.48 -4.25 3.82
N GLY A 20 7.41 -5.48 4.35
CA GLY A 20 6.12 -6.15 4.51
C GLY A 20 5.29 -5.51 5.63
N VAL A 21 4.06 -5.97 5.79
CA VAL A 21 3.19 -5.59 6.91
C VAL A 21 2.90 -6.81 7.77
N THR A 22 3.00 -6.64 9.09
CA THR A 22 2.72 -7.70 10.05
C THR A 22 1.64 -7.27 11.03
N VAL A 23 0.89 -8.24 11.56
CA VAL A 23 0.13 -8.08 12.79
C VAL A 23 0.79 -8.92 13.88
N VAL A 24 1.21 -8.26 14.94
CA VAL A 24 1.77 -8.90 16.12
C VAL A 24 0.64 -9.17 17.09
N THR A 25 0.50 -10.40 17.55
CA THR A 25 -0.56 -10.82 18.46
C THR A 25 0.00 -11.51 19.69
N ALA A 26 -0.69 -11.36 20.82
CA ALA A 26 -0.41 -12.02 22.09
C ALA A 26 -1.72 -12.15 22.87
N THR A 27 -1.68 -12.86 23.99
CA THR A 27 -2.85 -13.03 24.85
C THR A 27 -2.59 -12.35 26.20
N GLN A 28 -3.60 -11.65 26.72
CA GLN A 28 -3.59 -11.08 28.07
C GLN A 28 -3.67 -12.17 29.14
N ALA A 29 -3.36 -11.83 30.39
CA ALA A 29 -3.45 -12.76 31.51
C ALA A 29 -4.87 -13.32 31.74
N ASP A 30 -5.91 -12.60 31.34
CA ASP A 30 -7.31 -13.03 31.42
C ASP A 30 -7.77 -13.88 30.21
N GLY A 31 -6.87 -14.16 29.26
CA GLY A 31 -7.17 -14.88 28.03
C GLY A 31 -7.65 -14.00 26.87
N THR A 32 -7.81 -12.69 27.07
CA THR A 32 -8.28 -11.78 26.03
C THR A 32 -7.18 -11.55 24.97
N PRO A 33 -7.46 -11.75 23.67
CA PRO A 33 -6.44 -11.55 22.63
C PRO A 33 -6.12 -10.06 22.45
N ARG A 34 -4.85 -9.76 22.16
CA ARG A 34 -4.35 -8.42 21.87
C ARG A 34 -3.45 -8.46 20.66
N GLY A 35 -3.47 -7.39 19.86
CA GLY A 35 -2.56 -7.27 18.74
C GLY A 35 -2.41 -5.85 18.24
N PHE A 36 -1.41 -5.64 17.39
CA PHE A 36 -1.16 -4.37 16.71
C PHE A 36 -0.50 -4.60 15.36
N THR A 37 -0.76 -3.70 14.41
CA THR A 37 -0.05 -3.68 13.13
C THR A 37 1.34 -3.10 13.32
N ALA A 38 2.34 -3.75 12.73
CA ALA A 38 3.72 -3.31 12.72
C ALA A 38 4.38 -3.56 11.37
N ASN A 39 5.24 -2.63 10.94
CA ASN A 39 6.06 -2.79 9.75
C ASN A 39 7.57 -2.66 10.06
N SER A 40 7.94 -2.63 11.35
CA SER A 40 9.32 -2.62 11.84
C SER A 40 9.87 -4.03 12.09
N PHE A 41 9.25 -5.06 11.52
CA PHE A 41 9.64 -6.46 11.70
C PHE A 41 11.01 -6.73 11.05
N THR A 42 11.82 -7.59 11.64
CA THR A 42 13.10 -8.02 11.07
C THR A 42 13.47 -9.43 11.53
N SER A 43 14.00 -10.24 10.61
CA SER A 43 14.68 -11.50 10.97
C SER A 43 16.05 -11.22 11.55
N VAL A 44 16.42 -11.90 12.64
CA VAL A 44 17.64 -11.60 13.41
C VAL A 44 18.66 -12.71 13.29
N SER A 45 18.23 -13.97 13.47
CA SER A 45 19.12 -15.13 13.48
C SER A 45 18.38 -16.37 12.99
N LEU A 46 19.12 -17.29 12.36
CA LEU A 46 18.59 -18.60 11.95
C LEU A 46 18.88 -19.68 13.00
N ASP A 47 20.02 -19.61 13.70
CA ASP A 47 20.36 -20.52 14.79
C ASP A 47 21.01 -19.75 15.96
N PRO A 48 20.27 -19.52 17.07
CA PRO A 48 18.86 -19.86 17.24
C PRO A 48 17.93 -19.03 16.35
N PRO A 49 16.69 -19.51 16.06
CA PRO A 49 15.76 -18.80 15.18
C PRO A 49 15.14 -17.60 15.92
N LEU A 50 15.65 -16.40 15.64
CA LEU A 50 15.24 -15.17 16.30
C LEU A 50 14.67 -14.16 15.31
N VAL A 51 13.63 -13.46 15.75
CA VAL A 51 13.02 -12.32 15.07
C VAL A 51 12.82 -11.16 16.03
N LEU A 52 12.62 -9.96 15.49
CA LEU A 52 12.24 -8.79 16.28
C LEU A 52 11.13 -7.97 15.64
N VAL A 53 10.45 -7.20 16.48
CA VAL A 53 9.49 -6.16 16.09
C VAL A 53 9.47 -5.06 17.15
N CYS A 54 9.16 -3.82 16.76
CA CYS A 54 9.13 -2.69 17.68
C CYS A 54 7.67 -2.30 17.97
N VAL A 55 7.36 -2.04 19.24
CA VAL A 55 6.08 -1.47 19.67
C VAL A 55 6.31 -0.08 20.23
N ALA A 56 5.48 0.88 19.84
CA ALA A 56 5.53 2.22 20.42
C ALA A 56 5.07 2.17 21.87
N LYS A 57 5.75 2.87 22.78
CA LYS A 57 5.34 2.95 24.19
C LYS A 57 3.94 3.55 24.37
N THR A 58 3.53 4.39 23.42
CA THR A 58 2.18 5.00 23.39
C THR A 58 1.11 4.05 22.84
N ALA A 59 1.47 2.87 22.34
CA ALA A 59 0.50 1.92 21.83
C ALA A 59 -0.20 1.23 23.00
N GLY A 60 -1.54 1.15 22.96
CA GLY A 60 -2.30 0.44 24.00
C GLY A 60 -2.03 -1.08 24.06
N SER A 61 -1.22 -1.63 23.16
CA SER A 61 -0.75 -3.02 23.22
C SER A 61 0.61 -3.17 23.89
N CYS A 62 1.33 -2.08 24.18
CA CYS A 62 2.71 -2.13 24.70
C CYS A 62 2.78 -2.91 26.01
N GLU A 63 2.01 -2.51 27.02
CA GLU A 63 2.00 -3.17 28.34
C GLU A 63 1.65 -4.67 28.23
N VAL A 64 0.72 -5.02 27.35
CA VAL A 64 0.33 -6.43 27.13
C VAL A 64 1.48 -7.23 26.50
N MET A 65 2.17 -6.64 25.52
CA MET A 65 3.28 -7.30 24.84
C MET A 65 4.50 -7.47 25.75
N GLU A 66 4.76 -6.49 26.62
CA GLU A 66 5.85 -6.57 27.61
C GLU A 66 5.57 -7.59 28.71
N ALA A 67 4.30 -7.76 29.10
CA ALA A 67 3.89 -8.71 30.12
C ALA A 67 3.67 -10.15 29.60
N SER A 68 3.64 -10.34 28.27
CA SER A 68 3.39 -11.65 27.67
C SER A 68 4.68 -12.43 27.41
N ASP A 69 4.67 -13.72 27.72
CA ASP A 69 5.78 -14.64 27.45
C ASP A 69 5.77 -15.18 26.01
N HIS A 70 4.81 -14.77 25.18
CA HIS A 70 4.64 -15.24 23.81
C HIS A 70 4.11 -14.16 22.88
N MET A 71 4.37 -14.34 21.59
CA MET A 71 3.76 -13.54 20.54
C MET A 71 3.73 -14.32 19.23
N ALA A 72 2.79 -13.98 18.35
CA ALA A 72 2.84 -14.42 16.96
C ALA A 72 3.03 -13.23 16.02
N ILE A 73 3.82 -13.44 14.97
CA ILE A 73 4.02 -12.51 13.87
C ILE A 73 3.21 -13.03 12.67
N ASN A 74 2.13 -12.34 12.34
CA ASN A 74 1.27 -12.65 11.20
C ASN A 74 1.68 -11.76 10.02
N ILE A 75 2.47 -12.28 9.09
CA ILE A 75 2.90 -11.56 7.89
C ILE A 75 1.74 -11.54 6.90
N LEU A 76 1.13 -10.37 6.72
CA LEU A 76 -0.13 -10.24 6.01
C LEU A 76 0.01 -10.50 4.51
N ALA A 77 -1.01 -11.11 3.93
CA ALA A 77 -1.18 -11.25 2.49
C ALA A 77 -1.73 -9.97 1.86
N GLU A 78 -1.55 -9.82 0.54
CA GLU A 78 -1.93 -8.63 -0.24
C GLU A 78 -3.41 -8.21 -0.07
N ASP A 79 -4.30 -9.16 0.15
CA ASP A 79 -5.73 -8.92 0.35
C ASP A 79 -6.12 -8.50 1.78
N GLN A 80 -5.20 -8.59 2.75
CA GLN A 80 -5.47 -8.35 4.18
C GLN A 80 -5.22 -6.90 4.63
N ARG A 81 -5.51 -5.93 3.77
CA ARG A 81 -5.31 -4.52 4.10
C ARG A 81 -6.29 -4.00 5.15
N ASP A 82 -7.50 -4.52 5.14
CA ASP A 82 -8.53 -4.28 6.14
C ASP A 82 -8.09 -4.78 7.53
N VAL A 83 -7.49 -5.98 7.60
CA VAL A 83 -6.87 -6.52 8.82
C VAL A 83 -5.79 -5.56 9.32
N SER A 84 -4.87 -5.14 8.44
CA SER A 84 -3.84 -4.16 8.80
C SER A 84 -4.41 -2.86 9.37
N GLY A 85 -5.45 -2.30 8.72
CA GLY A 85 -6.12 -1.09 9.18
C GLY A 85 -6.81 -1.27 10.54
N SER A 86 -7.50 -2.39 10.75
CA SER A 86 -8.17 -2.71 12.02
C SER A 86 -7.19 -2.77 13.18
N PHE A 87 -6.08 -3.51 13.00
CA PHE A 87 -5.05 -3.69 14.03
C PHE A 87 -4.14 -2.47 14.23
N ALA A 88 -4.11 -1.51 13.29
CA ALA A 88 -3.47 -0.22 13.46
C ALA A 88 -4.36 0.80 14.21
N SER A 89 -5.68 0.56 14.26
CA SER A 89 -6.63 1.47 14.87
C SER A 89 -6.52 1.48 16.40
N ARG A 90 -6.90 2.61 17.02
CA ARG A 90 -6.98 2.74 18.48
C ARG A 90 -8.27 2.16 19.08
N ASN A 91 -9.19 1.69 18.23
CA ASN A 91 -10.49 1.22 18.68
C ASN A 91 -10.37 -0.20 19.25
N GLY A 92 -11.15 -0.51 20.29
CA GLY A 92 -11.02 -1.73 21.10
C GLY A 92 -11.48 -3.04 20.44
N THR A 93 -11.98 -3.00 19.20
CA THR A 93 -12.69 -4.10 18.54
C THR A 93 -11.82 -4.89 17.56
N ARG A 94 -10.50 -4.99 17.80
CA ARG A 94 -9.51 -5.47 16.80
C ARG A 94 -9.70 -6.93 16.36
N PHE A 95 -10.25 -7.76 17.24
CA PHE A 95 -10.54 -9.18 16.99
C PHE A 95 -12.03 -9.45 16.73
N GLU A 96 -12.89 -8.42 16.74
CA GLU A 96 -14.31 -8.61 16.41
C GLU A 96 -14.45 -8.86 14.91
N GLY A 97 -15.06 -10.00 14.55
CA GLY A 97 -15.27 -10.37 13.14
C GLY A 97 -14.02 -10.87 12.41
N VAL A 98 -12.90 -11.08 13.13
CA VAL A 98 -11.69 -11.69 12.58
C VAL A 98 -11.57 -13.10 13.12
N ASP A 99 -11.56 -14.10 12.25
CA ASP A 99 -11.27 -15.48 12.64
C ASP A 99 -9.82 -15.61 13.07
N TRP A 100 -9.55 -16.44 14.09
CA TRP A 100 -8.20 -16.77 14.55
C TRP A 100 -8.20 -18.10 15.30
N TRP A 101 -7.03 -18.71 15.42
CA TRP A 101 -6.83 -19.89 16.27
C TRP A 101 -5.62 -19.70 17.18
N THR A 102 -5.54 -20.48 18.25
CA THR A 102 -4.41 -20.42 19.18
C THR A 102 -3.22 -21.22 18.63
N GLY A 103 -2.06 -20.57 18.52
CA GLY A 103 -0.78 -21.20 18.17
C GLY A 103 -0.23 -22.08 19.29
N ALA A 104 0.89 -22.75 19.03
CA ALA A 104 1.59 -23.60 19.99
C ALA A 104 2.04 -22.84 21.25
N SER A 105 2.36 -21.55 21.14
CA SER A 105 2.75 -20.70 22.27
C SER A 105 1.57 -20.21 23.12
N GLY A 106 0.35 -20.25 22.59
CA GLY A 106 -0.81 -19.54 23.15
C GLY A 106 -1.16 -18.22 22.44
N ALA A 107 -0.33 -17.76 21.49
CA ALA A 107 -0.59 -16.55 20.72
C ALA A 107 -1.72 -16.73 19.67
N PRO A 108 -2.55 -15.72 19.40
CA PRO A 108 -3.55 -15.77 18.32
C PRO A 108 -2.90 -15.78 16.92
N ILE A 109 -3.25 -16.73 16.05
CA ILE A 109 -2.81 -16.79 14.65
C ILE A 109 -3.97 -16.42 13.73
N LEU A 110 -3.69 -15.56 12.75
CA LEU A 110 -4.66 -15.08 11.76
C LEU A 110 -4.65 -15.97 10.51
N PRO A 111 -5.81 -16.30 9.92
CA PRO A 111 -5.89 -17.05 8.67
C PRO A 111 -5.48 -16.18 7.48
N GLY A 112 -5.15 -16.83 6.36
CA GLY A 112 -4.90 -16.16 5.08
C GLY A 112 -3.61 -15.35 5.00
N THR A 113 -2.77 -15.37 6.04
CA THR A 113 -1.48 -14.69 6.06
C THR A 113 -0.50 -15.28 5.05
N ALA A 114 0.36 -14.44 4.48
CA ALA A 114 1.47 -14.90 3.65
C ALA A 114 2.42 -15.82 4.42
N ALA A 115 2.67 -15.51 5.69
CA ALA A 115 3.33 -16.39 6.63
C ALA A 115 2.94 -16.07 8.08
N MET A 116 3.12 -17.05 8.96
CA MET A 116 3.00 -16.88 10.40
C MET A 116 4.28 -17.38 11.08
N LEU A 117 4.67 -16.71 12.16
CA LEU A 117 5.76 -17.14 13.05
C LEU A 117 5.22 -17.12 14.49
N ASP A 118 5.18 -18.27 15.15
CA ASP A 118 4.77 -18.39 16.54
C ASP A 118 6.01 -18.41 17.43
N CYS A 119 6.04 -17.53 18.43
CA CYS A 119 7.26 -17.22 19.16
C CYS A 119 7.04 -17.23 20.68
N THR A 120 8.06 -17.67 21.41
CA THR A 120 8.22 -17.30 22.83
C THR A 120 8.99 -15.99 22.92
N MET A 121 8.64 -15.14 23.89
CA MET A 121 9.37 -13.91 24.16
C MET A 121 10.78 -14.24 24.67
N GLU A 122 11.81 -13.80 23.96
CA GLU A 122 13.21 -13.99 24.34
C GLU A 122 13.71 -12.79 25.15
N ARG A 123 13.39 -11.57 24.70
CA ARG A 123 13.87 -10.34 25.33
C ARG A 123 13.03 -9.13 24.92
N THR A 124 12.82 -8.22 25.86
CA THR A 124 12.36 -6.85 25.58
C THR A 124 13.50 -5.86 25.81
N ILE A 125 13.63 -4.86 24.93
CA ILE A 125 14.73 -3.88 24.98
C ILE A 125 14.17 -2.46 24.82
N GLU A 126 14.46 -1.61 25.78
CA GLU A 126 14.16 -0.17 25.75
C GLU A 126 14.91 0.54 24.62
N ALA A 127 14.18 1.20 23.71
CA ALA A 127 14.74 1.85 22.53
C ALA A 127 14.04 3.18 22.21
N GLY A 128 14.33 4.20 23.03
CA GLY A 128 13.77 5.54 22.84
C GLY A 128 12.26 5.58 23.14
N ASP A 129 11.45 5.96 22.15
CA ASP A 129 9.98 5.99 22.22
C ASP A 129 9.34 4.63 21.89
N HIS A 130 10.15 3.62 21.60
CA HIS A 130 9.73 2.24 21.33
C HIS A 130 10.37 1.23 22.28
N VAL A 131 9.82 0.03 22.26
CA VAL A 131 10.36 -1.18 22.88
C VAL A 131 10.57 -2.21 21.78
N ILE A 132 11.76 -2.80 21.72
CA ILE A 132 12.08 -3.90 20.80
C ILE A 132 11.66 -5.19 21.49
N LEU A 133 10.75 -5.91 20.85
CA LEU A 133 10.31 -7.25 21.24
C LEU A 133 11.11 -8.26 20.41
N MET A 134 11.94 -9.07 21.06
CA MET A 134 12.68 -10.15 20.42
C MET A 134 12.03 -11.49 20.75
N GLY A 135 11.65 -12.23 19.72
CA GLY A 135 11.00 -13.54 19.84
C GLY A 135 11.88 -14.65 19.30
N ARG A 136 11.80 -15.81 19.95
CA ARG A 136 12.35 -17.07 19.45
C ARG A 136 11.24 -17.85 18.76
N VAL A 137 11.43 -18.15 17.49
CA VAL A 137 10.43 -18.89 16.70
C VAL A 137 10.40 -20.34 17.15
N ILE A 138 9.21 -20.83 17.53
CA ILE A 138 8.98 -22.21 17.96
C ILE A 138 8.11 -23.00 16.97
N ASP A 139 7.32 -22.30 16.15
CA ASP A 139 6.53 -22.87 15.05
C ASP A 139 6.37 -21.84 13.93
N PHE A 140 6.24 -22.29 12.69
CA PHE A 140 6.05 -21.41 11.53
C PHE A 140 5.33 -22.09 10.38
N ALA A 141 4.61 -21.28 9.60
CA ALA A 141 4.03 -21.69 8.33
C ALA A 141 4.13 -20.57 7.31
N HIS A 142 4.19 -20.93 6.03
CA HIS A 142 4.16 -19.96 4.93
C HIS A 142 3.30 -20.48 3.78
N THR A 143 2.83 -19.57 2.95
CA THR A 143 2.05 -19.88 1.75
C THR A 143 2.77 -19.35 0.50
N SER A 144 2.12 -19.44 -0.66
CA SER A 144 2.60 -18.87 -1.94
C SER A 144 1.95 -17.55 -2.32
N VAL A 145 1.07 -17.00 -1.47
CA VAL A 145 0.38 -15.73 -1.75
C VAL A 145 1.35 -14.57 -1.64
N ALA A 146 1.11 -13.51 -2.41
CA ALA A 146 1.91 -12.30 -2.33
C ALA A 146 1.70 -11.59 -0.98
N PRO A 147 2.77 -11.08 -0.33
CA PRO A 147 2.63 -10.35 0.92
C PRO A 147 2.08 -8.94 0.68
N LEU A 148 1.50 -8.34 1.72
CA LEU A 148 1.15 -6.92 1.73
C LEU A 148 2.42 -6.08 1.96
N GLY A 149 2.73 -5.18 1.03
CA GLY A 149 3.86 -4.25 1.13
C GLY A 149 3.48 -2.91 1.78
N TYR A 150 4.49 -2.17 2.24
CA TYR A 150 4.37 -0.80 2.71
C TYR A 150 5.63 0.01 2.38
N CYS A 151 5.47 1.17 1.75
CA CYS A 151 6.54 2.06 1.33
C CYS A 151 6.03 3.50 1.29
N ARG A 152 6.82 4.46 1.78
CA ARG A 152 6.54 5.91 1.76
C ARG A 152 5.14 6.29 2.27
N GLY A 153 4.65 5.60 3.30
CA GLY A 153 3.35 5.89 3.90
C GLY A 153 2.14 5.29 3.17
N ALA A 154 2.38 4.56 2.08
CA ALA A 154 1.38 3.83 1.31
C ALA A 154 1.62 2.32 1.44
N TYR A 155 0.58 1.50 1.24
CA TYR A 155 0.83 0.08 1.03
C TYR A 155 1.49 -0.12 -0.36
N VAL A 156 1.85 -1.35 -0.72
CA VAL A 156 2.28 -1.71 -2.07
C VAL A 156 1.80 -3.12 -2.35
N SER A 157 1.35 -3.37 -3.58
CA SER A 157 1.01 -4.70 -4.09
C SER A 157 2.19 -5.23 -4.89
N PHE A 158 2.68 -6.41 -4.52
CA PHE A 158 3.70 -7.12 -5.31
C PHE A 158 3.07 -7.97 -6.44
N GLY A 159 1.77 -8.29 -6.36
CA GLY A 159 1.05 -9.01 -7.43
C GLY A 159 0.86 -8.18 -8.70
N ALA A 160 0.80 -6.85 -8.59
CA ALA A 160 0.62 -5.93 -9.71
C ALA A 160 1.80 -5.87 -10.69
N GLU A 161 3.03 -5.88 -10.18
CA GLU A 161 4.23 -5.93 -11.02
C GLU A 161 4.27 -7.25 -11.80
N ARG A 162 3.83 -8.35 -11.18
CA ARG A 162 3.71 -9.64 -11.85
C ARG A 162 2.64 -9.60 -12.95
N ALA A 163 1.48 -9.00 -12.70
CA ALA A 163 0.44 -8.82 -13.71
C ALA A 163 0.89 -7.91 -14.87
N ALA A 164 1.66 -6.86 -14.59
CA ALA A 164 2.27 -6.02 -15.62
C ALA A 164 3.36 -6.75 -16.42
N LEU A 165 4.17 -7.59 -15.77
CA LEU A 165 5.12 -8.47 -16.45
C LEU A 165 4.41 -9.51 -17.32
N GLU A 166 3.30 -10.09 -16.84
CA GLU A 166 2.46 -11.01 -17.61
C GLU A 166 1.80 -10.30 -18.81
N ALA A 167 1.27 -9.08 -18.63
CA ALA A 167 0.73 -8.26 -19.72
C ALA A 167 1.79 -7.85 -20.74
N ALA A 168 2.99 -7.45 -20.28
CA ALA A 168 4.12 -7.13 -21.15
C ALA A 168 4.72 -8.37 -21.84
N SER A 169 4.45 -9.57 -21.32
CA SER A 169 4.84 -10.85 -21.91
C SER A 169 3.72 -11.48 -22.76
N SER A 170 2.54 -10.84 -22.83
CA SER A 170 1.44 -11.26 -23.70
C SER A 170 1.70 -10.79 -25.14
N ASP A 171 1.08 -11.46 -26.11
CA ASP A 171 1.18 -11.08 -27.54
C ASP A 171 0.42 -9.77 -27.86
N HIS A 172 -0.27 -9.17 -26.87
CA HIS A 172 -1.04 -7.95 -27.05
C HIS A 172 -0.19 -6.70 -26.85
N PRO A 173 -0.30 -5.69 -27.73
CA PRO A 173 0.41 -4.43 -27.58
C PRO A 173 -0.06 -3.67 -26.32
N VAL A 174 0.88 -3.11 -25.54
CA VAL A 174 0.58 -2.41 -24.29
C VAL A 174 0.63 -0.89 -24.46
N ARG A 175 -0.35 -0.18 -23.88
CA ARG A 175 -0.34 1.28 -23.71
C ARG A 175 -0.03 1.65 -22.27
N TYR A 176 1.01 2.45 -22.08
CA TYR A 176 1.38 2.99 -20.78
C TYR A 176 0.69 4.32 -20.52
N GLY A 177 0.22 4.53 -19.30
CA GLY A 177 -0.42 5.78 -18.87
C GLY A 177 -0.06 6.15 -17.45
N MET A 178 -0.40 7.37 -17.05
CA MET A 178 -0.11 7.87 -15.70
C MET A 178 -1.28 8.66 -15.11
N ILE A 179 -1.60 8.37 -13.87
CA ILE A 179 -2.46 9.17 -13.01
C ILE A 179 -1.53 10.14 -12.27
N VAL A 180 -1.51 11.39 -12.72
CA VAL A 180 -0.62 12.43 -12.18
C VAL A 180 -1.40 13.37 -11.27
N GLU A 181 -1.04 13.38 -9.99
CA GLU A 181 -1.65 14.24 -8.97
C GLU A 181 -0.76 15.45 -8.66
N HIS A 182 -1.39 16.62 -8.44
CA HIS A 182 -0.74 17.80 -7.86
C HIS A 182 -1.78 18.64 -7.10
N ASP A 183 -1.49 19.04 -5.85
CA ASP A 183 -2.29 20.00 -5.05
C ASP A 183 -3.82 19.82 -5.14
N ASP A 184 -4.31 18.59 -4.96
CA ASP A 184 -5.76 18.27 -5.00
C ASP A 184 -6.41 18.34 -6.39
N ALA A 185 -5.60 18.18 -7.42
CA ALA A 185 -6.03 18.08 -8.80
C ALA A 185 -5.40 16.90 -9.54
N LEU A 186 -6.11 16.45 -10.57
CA LEU A 186 -5.69 15.42 -11.50
C LEU A 186 -5.32 16.05 -12.83
N LEU A 187 -4.16 15.65 -13.36
CA LEU A 187 -3.76 15.99 -14.72
C LEU A 187 -4.65 15.27 -15.74
N LEU A 188 -5.29 16.04 -16.62
CA LEU A 188 -6.08 15.51 -17.72
C LEU A 188 -5.71 16.21 -19.04
N ASP A 189 -5.69 15.41 -20.10
CA ASP A 189 -5.61 15.86 -21.48
C ASP A 189 -7.02 15.98 -22.05
N GLU A 190 -7.25 16.96 -22.93
CA GLU A 190 -8.52 17.13 -23.63
C GLU A 190 -8.37 16.60 -25.06
N ALA A 191 -9.18 15.59 -25.39
CA ALA A 191 -9.23 15.02 -26.72
C ALA A 191 -9.93 15.97 -27.70
N GLN A 192 -9.78 15.71 -29.01
CA GLN A 192 -10.36 16.55 -30.05
C GLN A 192 -11.90 16.62 -30.00
N ASP A 193 -12.54 15.59 -29.45
CA ASP A 193 -14.00 15.52 -29.26
C ASP A 193 -14.47 16.19 -27.94
N GLY A 194 -13.55 16.79 -27.18
CA GLY A 194 -13.84 17.47 -25.90
C GLY A 194 -13.93 16.54 -24.69
N SER A 195 -13.70 15.23 -24.88
CA SER A 195 -13.57 14.27 -23.79
C SER A 195 -12.24 14.45 -23.05
N LEU A 196 -12.20 14.06 -21.79
CA LEU A 196 -11.01 14.11 -20.94
C LEU A 196 -10.35 12.74 -20.87
N CYS A 197 -9.02 12.73 -20.95
CA CYS A 197 -8.20 11.53 -20.91
C CYS A 197 -7.08 11.68 -19.90
N LEU A 198 -6.63 10.57 -19.34
CA LEU A 198 -5.37 10.56 -18.60
C LEU A 198 -4.18 10.66 -19.57
N PRO A 199 -3.05 11.23 -19.14
CA PRO A 199 -1.80 11.19 -19.89
C PRO A 199 -1.42 9.75 -20.24
N THR A 200 -1.22 9.50 -21.52
CA THR A 200 -0.81 8.18 -22.04
C THR A 200 0.34 8.31 -23.03
N ALA A 201 1.18 7.30 -23.07
CA ALA A 201 2.22 7.17 -24.07
C ALA A 201 1.58 7.16 -25.47
N ARG A 202 2.22 7.86 -26.41
CA ARG A 202 1.69 8.01 -27.78
C ARG A 202 1.67 6.67 -28.53
N ARG A 203 2.70 5.85 -28.33
CA ARG A 203 2.88 4.55 -29.00
C ARG A 203 2.55 3.41 -28.05
N LEU A 204 2.15 2.29 -28.65
CA LEU A 204 2.08 1.00 -27.99
C LEU A 204 3.49 0.38 -27.99
N GLY A 205 3.82 -0.42 -26.99
CA GLY A 205 5.14 -1.05 -26.90
C GLY A 205 5.45 -1.61 -25.53
N GLY A 206 6.74 -1.73 -25.23
CA GLY A 206 7.23 -2.21 -23.94
C GLY A 206 7.37 -1.09 -22.91
N PRO A 207 7.99 -1.39 -21.75
CA PRO A 207 8.16 -0.43 -20.65
C PRO A 207 8.84 0.89 -21.04
N GLU A 208 9.64 0.91 -22.11
CA GLU A 208 10.30 2.11 -22.63
C GLU A 208 9.31 3.20 -23.11
N GLN A 209 8.06 2.85 -23.36
CA GLN A 209 7.03 3.85 -23.67
C GLN A 209 6.68 4.73 -22.46
N MET A 210 6.95 4.26 -21.23
CA MET A 210 6.79 5.06 -20.02
C MET A 210 7.80 6.20 -19.97
N ASP A 211 9.06 5.95 -20.33
CA ASP A 211 10.10 6.99 -20.38
C ASP A 211 9.71 8.11 -21.36
N GLY A 212 9.18 7.74 -22.53
CA GLY A 212 8.70 8.71 -23.50
C GLY A 212 7.49 9.53 -23.03
N LEU A 213 6.64 8.97 -22.15
CA LEU A 213 5.55 9.70 -21.51
C LEU A 213 6.10 10.70 -20.47
N ILE A 214 7.05 10.29 -19.65
CA ILE A 214 7.70 11.16 -18.65
C ILE A 214 8.39 12.34 -19.35
N GLU A 215 9.13 12.09 -20.42
CA GLU A 215 9.77 13.15 -21.22
C GLU A 215 8.76 14.12 -21.86
N ASP A 216 7.58 13.65 -22.26
CA ASP A 216 6.51 14.51 -22.77
C ASP A 216 5.92 15.40 -21.67
N LEU A 217 5.68 14.85 -20.48
CA LEU A 217 5.21 15.59 -19.31
C LEU A 217 6.24 16.64 -18.84
N GLN A 218 7.52 16.28 -18.83
CA GLN A 218 8.60 17.22 -18.51
C GLN A 218 8.67 18.38 -19.51
N ARG A 219 8.51 18.11 -20.81
CA ARG A 219 8.44 19.16 -21.84
C ARG A 219 7.22 20.07 -21.69
N ARG A 220 6.14 19.57 -21.07
CA ARG A 220 4.95 20.35 -20.70
C ARG A 220 5.11 21.09 -19.36
N GLY A 221 6.30 21.03 -18.75
CA GLY A 221 6.62 21.68 -17.48
C GLY A 221 6.18 20.92 -16.25
N ILE A 222 5.95 19.60 -16.35
CA ILE A 222 5.51 18.75 -15.23
C ILE A 222 6.62 17.76 -14.90
N ASP A 223 7.23 17.91 -13.74
CA ASP A 223 8.21 16.95 -13.22
C ASP A 223 7.51 15.91 -12.36
N VAL A 224 7.50 14.67 -12.82
CA VAL A 224 6.82 13.54 -12.17
C VAL A 224 7.63 12.27 -12.38
N ALA A 225 7.67 11.43 -11.35
CA ALA A 225 8.22 10.09 -11.44
C ALA A 225 7.10 9.06 -11.19
N PRO A 226 7.10 7.91 -11.89
CA PRO A 226 6.19 6.82 -11.59
C PRO A 226 6.51 6.28 -10.19
N GLU A 227 5.48 6.14 -9.35
CA GLU A 227 5.59 5.61 -7.99
C GLU A 227 5.33 4.11 -7.96
N PHE A 228 4.20 3.68 -8.52
CA PHE A 228 3.78 2.27 -8.62
C PHE A 228 2.72 2.10 -9.72
N ILE A 229 2.51 0.87 -10.19
CA ILE A 229 1.42 0.53 -11.10
C ILE A 229 0.09 0.63 -10.35
N PHE A 230 -0.86 1.42 -10.86
CA PHE A 230 -2.20 1.60 -10.31
C PHE A 230 -3.27 0.77 -11.03
N ALA A 231 -3.08 0.40 -12.29
CA ALA A 231 -4.02 -0.49 -12.98
C ALA A 231 -3.35 -1.20 -14.15
N VAL A 232 -3.71 -2.45 -14.36
CA VAL A 232 -3.47 -3.24 -15.56
C VAL A 232 -4.82 -3.72 -16.06
N PHE A 233 -5.22 -3.37 -17.27
CA PHE A 233 -6.45 -3.92 -17.81
C PHE A 233 -6.41 -4.17 -19.30
N ASP A 234 -7.13 -5.19 -19.73
CA ASP A 234 -7.29 -5.54 -21.12
C ASP A 234 -8.50 -4.82 -21.73
N ASP A 235 -8.28 -4.27 -22.92
CA ASP A 235 -9.30 -3.72 -23.80
C ASP A 235 -9.52 -4.73 -24.93
N PRO A 236 -10.42 -5.72 -24.74
CA PRO A 236 -10.64 -6.78 -25.72
C PRO A 236 -11.25 -6.27 -27.03
N GLU A 237 -11.86 -5.06 -27.04
CA GLU A 237 -12.38 -4.45 -28.27
C GLU A 237 -11.25 -3.86 -29.13
N ALA A 238 -10.19 -3.37 -28.50
CA ALA A 238 -9.06 -2.74 -29.18
C ALA A 238 -7.78 -3.61 -29.24
N ASP A 239 -7.88 -4.89 -28.85
CA ASP A 239 -6.81 -5.88 -28.86
C ASP A 239 -5.50 -5.38 -28.23
N ARG A 240 -5.61 -4.75 -27.06
CA ARG A 240 -4.48 -4.12 -26.36
C ARG A 240 -4.67 -4.14 -24.85
N SER A 241 -3.58 -4.06 -24.11
CA SER A 241 -3.61 -3.87 -22.66
C SER A 241 -3.20 -2.46 -22.28
N PHE A 242 -3.65 -2.00 -21.12
CA PHE A 242 -3.28 -0.72 -20.54
C PHE A 242 -2.59 -0.94 -19.21
N ILE A 243 -1.46 -0.25 -19.00
CA ILE A 243 -0.78 -0.18 -17.71
C ILE A 243 -0.73 1.28 -17.28
N TYR A 244 -1.47 1.62 -16.23
CA TYR A 244 -1.45 2.94 -15.62
C TYR A 244 -0.61 2.94 -14.36
N TYR A 245 0.34 3.86 -14.27
CA TYR A 245 1.10 4.15 -13.05
C TYR A 245 0.46 5.32 -12.30
N ARG A 246 0.65 5.38 -10.99
CA ARG A 246 0.44 6.61 -10.21
C ARG A 246 1.74 7.38 -10.14
N GLY A 247 1.66 8.71 -10.18
CA GLY A 247 2.76 9.60 -9.84
C GLY A 247 2.25 10.90 -9.22
N THR A 248 3.06 11.48 -8.34
CA THR A 248 2.83 12.83 -7.80
C THR A 248 3.76 13.81 -8.50
N ALA A 249 3.24 14.90 -9.05
CA ALA A 249 4.06 15.93 -9.68
C ALA A 249 4.82 16.72 -8.61
N ASN A 250 6.14 16.66 -8.66
CA ASN A 250 7.06 17.36 -7.75
C ASN A 250 7.11 18.86 -8.04
N ALA A 251 6.95 19.23 -9.31
CA ALA A 251 6.90 20.61 -9.76
C ALA A 251 6.01 20.75 -11.01
N VAL A 252 5.24 21.83 -11.06
CA VAL A 252 4.41 22.19 -12.21
C VAL A 252 4.75 23.64 -12.60
N ALA A 253 5.12 23.84 -13.87
CA ALA A 253 5.41 25.15 -14.41
C ALA A 253 4.12 26.01 -14.44
N PRO A 254 4.18 27.31 -14.07
CA PRO A 254 3.00 28.19 -14.02
C PRO A 254 2.26 28.35 -15.35
N ASP A 255 2.94 28.11 -16.47
CA ASP A 255 2.47 28.22 -17.84
C ASP A 255 2.27 26.86 -18.53
N ALA A 256 2.32 25.76 -17.77
CA ALA A 256 2.10 24.43 -18.31
C ALA A 256 0.75 24.38 -19.04
N ALA A 257 0.77 23.97 -20.32
CA ALA A 257 -0.41 23.84 -21.18
C ALA A 257 -1.38 22.72 -20.74
N SER A 258 -1.27 22.26 -19.49
CA SER A 258 -1.87 21.04 -19.00
C SER A 258 -2.95 21.36 -17.99
N ARG A 259 -4.09 20.66 -18.09
CA ARG A 259 -5.28 20.95 -17.31
C ARG A 259 -5.28 20.10 -16.04
N PHE A 260 -4.89 20.71 -14.92
CA PHE A 260 -5.15 20.13 -13.60
C PHE A 260 -6.60 20.42 -13.21
N VAL A 261 -7.42 19.37 -13.15
CA VAL A 261 -8.83 19.46 -12.74
C VAL A 261 -8.94 19.03 -11.29
N ARG A 262 -9.48 19.90 -10.43
CA ARG A 262 -9.71 19.56 -9.02
C ARG A 262 -10.62 18.36 -8.91
N PHE A 263 -10.38 17.50 -7.93
CA PHE A 263 -11.17 16.28 -7.77
C PHE A 263 -12.66 16.53 -7.55
N ASP A 264 -13.00 17.59 -6.81
CA ASP A 264 -14.39 17.96 -6.55
C ASP A 264 -15.10 18.56 -7.78
N ASP A 265 -14.33 19.08 -8.74
CA ASP A 265 -14.85 19.66 -9.99
C ASP A 265 -14.84 18.65 -11.15
N LEU A 266 -14.30 17.44 -10.93
CA LEU A 266 -14.12 16.45 -11.99
C LEU A 266 -15.42 15.72 -12.30
N ALA A 267 -16.09 16.13 -13.38
CA ALA A 267 -17.22 15.41 -13.95
C ALA A 267 -16.74 14.11 -14.61
N LEU A 268 -16.87 12.98 -13.90
CA LEU A 268 -16.49 11.65 -14.42
C LEU A 268 -17.13 11.32 -15.76
N SER A 269 -18.33 11.81 -16.05
CA SER A 269 -19.00 11.63 -17.35
C SER A 269 -18.26 12.23 -18.54
N ARG A 270 -17.33 13.18 -18.31
CA ARG A 270 -16.48 13.76 -19.36
C ARG A 270 -15.29 12.88 -19.73
N LEU A 271 -14.96 11.86 -18.94
CA LEU A 271 -13.85 10.96 -19.27
C LEU A 271 -14.23 10.05 -20.44
N ALA A 272 -13.29 9.87 -21.36
CA ALA A 272 -13.54 9.27 -22.68
C ALA A 272 -14.21 7.88 -22.63
N ASP A 273 -13.71 6.98 -21.80
CA ASP A 273 -14.13 5.58 -21.80
C ASP A 273 -14.55 5.07 -20.41
N ALA A 274 -15.33 3.98 -20.38
CA ALA A 274 -15.85 3.39 -19.15
C ALA A 274 -14.76 2.84 -18.22
N PRO A 275 -13.70 2.16 -18.72
CA PRO A 275 -12.56 1.75 -17.90
C PRO A 275 -11.87 2.92 -17.20
N THR A 276 -11.56 4.00 -17.92
CA THR A 276 -10.94 5.21 -17.38
C THR A 276 -11.87 5.88 -16.37
N ARG A 277 -13.18 5.94 -16.64
CA ARG A 277 -14.18 6.43 -15.66
C ARG A 277 -14.14 5.64 -14.36
N SER A 278 -14.17 4.31 -14.46
CA SER A 278 -14.13 3.41 -13.31
C SER A 278 -12.81 3.56 -12.53
N MET A 279 -11.68 3.59 -13.25
CA MET A 279 -10.35 3.74 -12.67
C MET A 279 -10.16 5.10 -11.97
N VAL A 280 -10.61 6.20 -12.57
CA VAL A 280 -10.51 7.53 -11.97
C VAL A 280 -11.49 7.70 -10.81
N ALA A 281 -12.73 7.22 -10.94
CA ALA A 281 -13.69 7.20 -9.82
C ALA A 281 -13.11 6.44 -8.62
N ARG A 282 -12.48 5.29 -8.91
CA ARG A 282 -11.75 4.52 -7.91
C ARG A 282 -10.60 5.32 -7.34
N PHE A 283 -9.73 5.90 -8.16
CA PHE A 283 -8.61 6.74 -7.70
C PHE A 283 -9.07 7.87 -6.78
N ILE A 284 -10.19 8.55 -7.07
CA ILE A 284 -10.73 9.64 -6.24
C ILE A 284 -11.25 9.11 -4.90
N SER A 285 -12.04 8.05 -4.93
CA SER A 285 -12.53 7.37 -3.73
C SER A 285 -11.36 6.90 -2.86
N GLU A 286 -10.37 6.31 -3.54
CA GLU A 286 -9.15 5.84 -2.95
C GLU A 286 -8.27 7.00 -2.45
N ARG A 287 -8.31 8.19 -3.05
CA ARG A 287 -7.53 9.31 -2.55
C ARG A 287 -8.07 9.87 -1.23
N ARG A 288 -9.39 9.96 -1.09
CA ARG A 288 -10.07 10.45 0.15
C ARG A 288 -9.72 9.59 1.35
N ASP A 289 -9.62 8.30 1.09
CA ASP A 289 -9.26 7.31 2.06
C ASP A 289 -7.79 6.89 1.93
N ASN A 290 -6.78 7.64 1.37
CA ASN A 290 -5.35 7.20 1.15
C ASN A 290 -5.20 5.70 0.82
N ALA A 291 -6.08 5.30 -0.09
CA ALA A 291 -6.80 4.06 -0.27
C ALA A 291 -6.49 3.34 -1.60
N PHE A 292 -5.39 3.66 -2.27
CA PHE A 292 -5.03 3.18 -3.62
C PHE A 292 -5.12 1.66 -3.81
N GLY A 293 -5.45 1.16 -4.99
CA GLY A 293 -5.52 -0.26 -5.39
C GLY A 293 -5.01 -0.45 -6.80
N VAL A 294 -4.35 -1.56 -7.14
CA VAL A 294 -4.13 -2.02 -8.51
C VAL A 294 -5.39 -2.67 -9.03
N TYR A 295 -5.96 -2.20 -10.12
CA TYR A 295 -7.01 -2.96 -10.80
C TYR A 295 -6.36 -3.93 -11.78
N THR A 296 -6.74 -5.20 -11.79
CA THR A 296 -6.32 -6.22 -12.76
C THR A 296 -7.56 -6.87 -13.39
N GLY A 297 -7.82 -6.66 -14.68
CA GLY A 297 -8.98 -7.26 -15.34
C GLY A 297 -9.31 -6.69 -16.71
N SER A 298 -10.54 -6.87 -17.18
CA SER A 298 -11.04 -6.25 -18.41
C SER A 298 -11.84 -4.98 -18.13
N ALA A 299 -12.26 -4.30 -19.19
CA ALA A 299 -13.22 -3.19 -19.14
C ALA A 299 -14.56 -3.53 -18.45
N GLN A 300 -14.89 -4.83 -18.34
CA GLN A 300 -16.21 -5.31 -17.89
C GLN A 300 -16.13 -6.13 -16.59
N ALA A 301 -14.98 -6.71 -16.26
CA ALA A 301 -14.77 -7.52 -15.06
C ALA A 301 -13.29 -7.54 -14.65
N GLY A 302 -13.00 -7.32 -13.37
CA GLY A 302 -11.62 -7.35 -12.86
C GLY A 302 -11.54 -7.49 -11.35
N ARG A 303 -10.33 -7.73 -10.87
CA ARG A 303 -9.96 -7.80 -9.45
C ARG A 303 -9.25 -6.52 -9.05
N ILE A 304 -9.51 -6.06 -7.84
CA ILE A 304 -8.77 -4.94 -7.24
C ILE A 304 -7.79 -5.54 -6.23
N SER A 305 -6.50 -5.43 -6.55
CA SER A 305 -5.34 -5.72 -5.72
C SER A 305 -4.95 -4.46 -4.93
N PRO A 306 -5.33 -4.29 -3.66
CA PRO A 306 -5.18 -3.02 -2.94
C PRO A 306 -3.69 -2.56 -2.81
N LEU A 307 -3.40 -1.28 -3.07
CA LEU A 307 -2.09 -0.60 -2.99
C LEU A 307 -1.92 0.31 -1.76
N ALA A 308 -2.92 0.81 -1.04
CA ALA A 308 -2.82 1.54 0.25
C ALA A 308 -4.19 1.84 0.84
N LYS A 309 -4.59 1.67 2.13
CA LYS A 309 -5.71 2.25 2.99
C LYS A 309 -5.27 3.45 3.85
N ALA A 310 -5.85 4.63 3.81
CA ALA A 310 -5.74 5.69 4.84
C ALA A 310 -6.47 5.22 6.07
N ALA A 311 -5.90 5.68 7.18
CA ALA A 311 -6.65 6.02 8.36
C ALA A 311 -7.77 7.05 8.07
N ALA A 312 -9.00 6.72 8.44
CA ALA A 312 -10.09 7.68 8.54
C ALA A 312 -9.70 8.83 9.49
N LYS A 313 -9.88 10.08 9.06
CA LYS A 313 -9.84 11.24 9.95
C LYS A 313 -11.04 11.18 10.89
N SER A 314 -10.79 11.10 12.19
CA SER A 314 -11.80 11.41 13.20
C SER A 314 -12.06 12.92 13.18
N GLU A 315 -13.20 13.35 12.65
CA GLU A 315 -13.72 14.70 12.86
C GLU A 315 -14.11 14.87 14.35
N GLY A 316 -13.78 16.05 14.88
CA GLY A 316 -13.88 16.35 16.30
C GLY A 316 -15.31 16.41 16.82
N ALA A 317 -15.51 15.86 18.02
CA ALA A 317 -16.59 16.28 18.90
C ALA A 317 -16.07 17.41 19.80
N ARG A 318 -16.79 18.53 19.77
CA ARG A 318 -16.76 19.55 20.84
C ARG A 318 -17.27 18.96 22.15
#